data_AF-A0A4Z0PYK0-F1
#
_entry.id   AF-A0A4Z0PYK0-F1
#
_cell.length_a   1.000
_cell.length_b   1.000
_cell.length_c   1.000
_cell.angle_alpha   90.00
_cell.angle_beta   90.00
_cell.angle_gamma   90.00
#
_symmetry.space_group_name_H-M   'P 1'
#
loop_
_entity.id
_entity.type
_entity.pdbx_description
1 polymer ?
#
loop_
_entity_poly.entity_id
_entity_poly.type
_entity_poly.pdbx_seq_one_letter_code
_entity_poly.pdbx_strand_id
1 'polypeptide(L)'
;MHFLSTAAINPSLVLLPSRMLARTACEFWLSNPLLIIQHTALVEERTEQYPGWSEAEQRKLATRLSTARDKAKNIVPVKPAQPPMSELLAELDAHETVIEESELRQARHLAMTCHPLERSWLLAHFRSVLKARLVVMEEQHEQDEEQYEEAA
;
A
#
# COMPACT_ATOMS: atom_id res chain seq x y z
N MET A 1 -4.10 -13.70 20.05
CA MET A 1 -2.88 -12.98 19.62
C MET A 1 -3.31 -11.72 18.89
N HIS A 2 -2.77 -10.53 19.21
CA HIS A 2 -3.22 -9.26 18.63
C HIS A 2 -3.13 -9.27 17.09
N PHE A 3 -4.19 -8.79 16.42
CA PHE A 3 -4.28 -8.47 14.98
C PHE A 3 -3.04 -7.74 14.41
N LEU A 4 -2.36 -6.98 15.26
CA LEU A 4 -1.11 -6.28 14.94
C LEU A 4 0.07 -7.22 14.66
N SER A 5 0.07 -8.43 15.23
CA SER A 5 1.12 -9.44 15.03
C SER A 5 1.02 -10.14 13.67
N THR A 6 -0.18 -10.25 13.09
CA THR A 6 -0.42 -10.87 11.77
C THR A 6 -0.14 -9.91 10.61
N ALA A 7 -0.41 -8.61 10.79
CA ALA A 7 -0.08 -7.58 9.80
C ALA A 7 1.44 -7.42 9.57
N ALA A 8 2.27 -7.76 10.57
CA ALA A 8 3.72 -7.76 10.44
C ALA A 8 4.27 -8.85 9.51
N ILE A 9 3.48 -9.91 9.24
CA ILE A 9 3.92 -11.10 8.49
C ILE A 9 3.24 -11.15 7.11
N ASN A 10 2.01 -10.64 6.97
CA ASN A 10 1.29 -10.68 5.71
C ASN A 10 1.35 -9.33 4.95
N PRO A 11 2.09 -9.24 3.82
CA PRO A 11 2.21 -8.00 3.05
C PRO A 11 0.87 -7.51 2.48
N SER A 12 -0.14 -8.37 2.31
CA SER A 12 -1.48 -7.95 1.85
C SER A 12 -2.24 -7.11 2.88
N LEU A 13 -1.78 -7.10 4.14
CA LEU A 13 -2.37 -6.32 5.23
C LEU A 13 -1.65 -4.99 5.47
N VAL A 14 -0.62 -4.67 4.69
CA VAL A 14 0.22 -3.48 4.91
C VAL A 14 -0.27 -2.31 4.05
N LEU A 15 -0.77 -1.26 4.72
CA LEU A 15 -1.32 -0.09 4.02
C LEU A 15 -0.22 0.80 3.45
N LEU A 16 0.87 0.98 4.21
CA LEU A 16 1.92 1.94 3.89
C LEU A 16 3.14 1.29 3.24
N PRO A 17 3.65 1.82 2.12
CA PRO A 17 4.85 1.31 1.47
C PRO A 17 6.11 1.31 2.36
N SER A 18 6.19 2.25 3.31
CA SER A 18 7.29 2.33 4.28
C SER A 18 7.31 1.17 5.27
N ARG A 19 6.20 0.44 5.42
CA ARG A 19 6.07 -0.72 6.30
C ARG A 19 6.10 -2.05 5.53
N MET A 20 6.16 -2.01 4.20
CA MET A 20 6.19 -3.22 3.36
C MET A 20 7.57 -3.90 3.42
N LEU A 21 7.57 -5.22 3.20
CA LEU A 21 8.80 -5.94 2.88
C LEU A 21 9.45 -5.35 1.63
N ALA A 22 10.78 -5.40 1.55
CA ALA A 22 11.56 -4.72 0.50
C ALA A 22 11.09 -5.09 -0.92
N ARG A 23 10.79 -6.38 -1.13
CA ARG A 23 10.22 -6.89 -2.38
C ARG A 23 8.86 -6.26 -2.70
N THR A 24 7.92 -6.34 -1.76
CA THR A 24 6.57 -5.79 -1.93
C THR A 24 6.59 -4.28 -2.16
N ALA A 25 7.48 -3.56 -1.46
CA ALA A 25 7.68 -2.13 -1.69
C ALA A 25 8.17 -1.85 -3.13
N CYS A 26 9.08 -2.69 -3.66
CA CYS A 26 9.52 -2.57 -5.05
C CYS A 26 8.37 -2.79 -6.03
N GLU A 27 7.60 -3.87 -5.85
CA GLU A 27 6.44 -4.21 -6.69
C GLU A 27 5.39 -3.09 -6.67
N PHE A 28 5.06 -2.59 -5.48
CA PHE A 28 4.16 -1.46 -5.28
C PHE A 28 4.62 -0.25 -6.11
N TRP A 29 5.85 0.22 -5.91
CA TRP A 29 6.33 1.39 -6.63
C TRP A 29 6.49 1.18 -8.13
N LEU A 30 6.81 -0.03 -8.61
CA LEU A 30 6.86 -0.31 -10.04
C LEU A 30 5.51 -0.21 -10.73
N SER A 31 4.45 -0.56 -10.01
CA SER A 31 3.08 -0.41 -10.51
C SER A 31 2.58 1.03 -10.50
N ASN A 32 3.39 1.99 -10.01
CA ASN A 32 2.99 3.38 -9.91
C ASN A 32 2.83 4.03 -11.29
N PRO A 33 1.69 4.66 -11.60
CA PRO A 33 1.41 5.18 -12.93
C PRO A 33 2.36 6.31 -13.37
N LEU A 34 2.90 7.12 -12.45
CA LEU A 34 3.89 8.15 -12.81
C LEU A 34 5.20 7.52 -13.25
N LEU A 35 5.64 6.49 -12.53
CA LEU A 35 6.87 5.78 -12.83
C LEU A 35 6.76 4.99 -14.13
N ILE A 36 5.62 4.37 -14.41
CA ILE A 36 5.37 3.66 -15.67
C ILE A 36 5.48 4.61 -16.87
N ILE A 37 4.95 5.84 -16.75
CA ILE A 37 5.00 6.85 -17.82
C ILE A 37 6.43 7.36 -18.05
N GLN A 38 7.22 7.51 -16.98
CA GLN A 38 8.55 8.15 -17.04
C GLN A 38 9.72 7.16 -17.17
N HIS A 39 9.54 5.90 -16.76
CA HIS A 39 10.63 4.94 -16.52
C HIS A 39 10.30 3.53 -17.03
N THR A 40 9.79 3.39 -18.26
CA THR A 40 9.43 2.10 -18.86
C THR A 40 10.60 1.11 -18.90
N ALA A 41 11.80 1.54 -19.29
CA ALA A 41 13.00 0.70 -19.33
C ALA A 41 13.40 0.12 -17.97
N LEU A 42 13.09 0.82 -16.87
CA LEU A 42 13.38 0.36 -15.51
C LEU A 42 12.42 -0.76 -15.06
N VAL A 43 11.21 -0.81 -15.62
CA VAL A 43 10.26 -1.90 -15.39
C VAL A 43 10.70 -3.16 -16.13
N GLU A 44 11.21 -3.01 -17.36
CA GLU A 44 11.75 -4.10 -18.16
C GLU A 44 13.00 -4.72 -17.50
N GLU A 45 13.98 -3.89 -17.12
CA GLU A 45 15.22 -4.31 -16.43
C GLU A 45 14.92 -5.14 -15.16
N ARG A 46 13.84 -4.81 -14.46
CA ARG A 46 13.44 -5.53 -13.25
C ARG A 46 12.84 -6.90 -13.47
N THR A 47 12.20 -7.07 -14.60
CA THR A 47 11.60 -8.35 -14.95
C THR A 47 12.71 -9.37 -15.23
N GLU A 48 13.85 -8.91 -15.76
CA GLU A 48 15.00 -9.76 -16.10
C GLU A 48 15.90 -10.12 -14.89
N GLN A 49 16.02 -9.23 -13.90
CA GLN A 49 16.94 -9.44 -12.76
C GLN A 49 16.27 -10.14 -11.55
N TYR A 50 14.97 -10.42 -11.63
CA TYR A 50 14.23 -11.13 -10.58
C TYR A 50 14.39 -12.66 -10.72
N PRO A 51 14.60 -13.44 -9.63
CA PRO A 51 14.64 -13.09 -8.20
C PRO A 51 16.05 -12.84 -7.61
N GLY A 52 17.06 -12.51 -8.41
CA GLY A 52 18.47 -12.55 -8.02
C GLY A 52 18.97 -11.48 -7.03
N TRP A 53 18.12 -10.54 -6.62
CA TRP A 53 18.53 -9.41 -5.76
C TRP A 53 18.41 -9.70 -4.27
N SER A 54 19.44 -9.29 -3.53
CA SER A 54 19.42 -9.29 -2.06
C SER A 54 18.40 -8.30 -1.50
N GLU A 55 17.99 -8.53 -0.25
CA GLU A 55 17.06 -7.62 0.43
C GLU A 55 17.60 -6.18 0.52
N ALA A 56 18.91 -6.02 0.72
CA ALA A 56 19.56 -4.71 0.77
C ALA A 56 19.44 -3.95 -0.57
N GLU A 57 19.57 -4.66 -1.69
CA GLU A 57 19.40 -4.08 -3.02
C GLU A 57 17.94 -3.69 -3.26
N GLN A 58 17.00 -4.55 -2.89
CA GLN A 58 15.56 -4.27 -2.98
C GLN A 58 15.20 -3.02 -2.15
N ARG A 59 15.71 -2.86 -0.92
CA ARG A 59 15.46 -1.66 -0.11
C ARG A 59 16.00 -0.39 -0.77
N LYS A 60 17.26 -0.42 -1.23
CA LYS A 60 17.87 0.72 -1.95
C LYS A 60 17.04 1.11 -3.16
N LEU A 61 16.54 0.10 -3.86
CA LEU A 61 15.76 0.27 -5.07
C LEU A 61 14.37 0.86 -4.80
N ALA A 62 13.66 0.39 -3.78
CA ALA A 62 12.39 0.99 -3.33
C ALA A 62 12.56 2.46 -2.98
N THR A 63 13.64 2.83 -2.26
CA THR A 63 13.96 4.23 -1.95
C THR A 63 14.21 5.06 -3.22
N ARG A 64 14.98 4.53 -4.18
CA ARG A 64 15.23 5.20 -5.46
C ARG A 64 13.95 5.46 -6.24
N LEU A 65 13.03 4.49 -6.27
CA LEU A 65 11.73 4.65 -6.92
C LEU A 65 10.87 5.70 -6.26
N SER A 66 10.75 5.67 -4.92
CA SER A 66 9.98 6.67 -4.19
C SER A 66 10.50 8.08 -4.50
N THR A 67 11.83 8.23 -4.56
CA THR A 67 12.48 9.50 -4.91
C THR A 67 12.20 9.91 -6.37
N ALA A 68 12.26 8.96 -7.31
CA ALA A 68 11.93 9.21 -8.72
C ALA A 68 10.47 9.61 -8.89
N ARG A 69 9.57 8.98 -8.13
CA ARG A 69 8.14 9.28 -8.10
C ARG A 69 7.92 10.71 -7.62
N ASP A 70 8.55 11.13 -6.53
CA ASP A 70 8.41 12.50 -6.02
C ASP A 70 8.92 13.56 -7.00
N LYS A 71 9.97 13.24 -7.77
CA LYS A 71 10.40 14.09 -8.89
C LYS A 71 9.35 14.14 -10.00
N ALA A 72 8.79 12.99 -10.39
CA ALA A 72 7.80 12.89 -11.47
C ALA A 72 6.49 13.63 -11.17
N LYS A 73 6.06 13.71 -9.89
CA LYS A 73 4.84 14.44 -9.48
C LYS A 73 4.80 15.88 -9.96
N ASN A 74 5.95 16.54 -10.07
CA ASN A 74 6.04 17.95 -10.42
C ASN A 74 6.19 18.20 -11.93
N ILE A 75 6.33 17.13 -12.72
CA ILE A 75 6.68 17.21 -14.15
C ILE A 75 5.55 16.65 -15.02
N VAL A 76 4.86 15.60 -14.56
CA VAL A 76 3.81 14.93 -15.34
C VAL A 76 2.52 15.77 -15.34
N PRO A 77 1.96 16.12 -16.51
CA PRO A 77 0.70 16.86 -16.57
C PRO A 77 -0.49 16.07 -16.02
N VAL A 78 -1.42 16.78 -15.37
CA VAL A 78 -2.66 16.20 -14.84
C VAL A 78 -3.68 16.01 -15.96
N LYS A 79 -4.23 14.80 -16.08
CA LYS A 79 -5.40 14.54 -16.93
C LYS A 79 -6.70 14.85 -16.18
N PRO A 80 -7.75 15.36 -16.84
CA PRO A 80 -8.96 15.86 -16.19
C PRO A 80 -9.85 14.79 -15.53
N ALA A 81 -9.69 13.50 -15.85
CA ALA A 81 -10.55 12.42 -15.39
C ALA A 81 -9.87 11.54 -14.32
N GLN A 82 -9.59 12.09 -13.14
CA GLN A 82 -9.02 11.34 -12.02
C GLN A 82 -9.92 11.45 -10.79
N PRO A 83 -9.99 10.42 -9.92
CA PRO A 83 -10.72 10.50 -8.66
C PRO A 83 -10.31 11.75 -7.88
N PRO A 84 -11.23 12.41 -7.18
CA PRO A 84 -10.88 13.47 -6.26
C PRO A 84 -10.10 12.88 -5.08
N MET A 85 -9.24 13.69 -4.47
CA MET A 85 -8.53 13.32 -3.25
C MET A 85 -9.50 12.93 -2.12
N SER A 86 -10.70 13.51 -2.09
CA SER A 86 -11.73 13.21 -1.10
C SER A 86 -12.17 11.75 -1.10
N GLU A 87 -12.12 11.05 -2.24
CA GLU A 87 -12.45 9.61 -2.28
C GLU A 87 -11.44 8.76 -1.51
N LEU A 88 -10.15 9.10 -1.59
CA LEU A 88 -9.11 8.42 -0.80
C LEU A 88 -9.30 8.66 0.70
N LEU A 89 -9.61 9.89 1.09
CA LEU A 89 -9.82 10.24 2.49
C LEU A 89 -11.09 9.58 3.03
N ALA A 90 -12.19 9.62 2.29
CA ALA A 90 -13.43 8.95 2.66
C ALA A 90 -13.24 7.44 2.85
N GLU A 91 -12.45 6.80 1.99
CA GLU A 91 -12.14 5.36 2.12
C GLU A 91 -11.38 5.05 3.43
N LEU A 92 -10.39 5.89 3.79
CA LEU A 92 -9.65 5.75 5.04
C LEU A 92 -10.53 6.01 6.26
N ASP A 93 -11.37 7.05 6.20
CA ASP A 93 -12.24 7.45 7.31
C ASP A 93 -13.34 6.40 7.55
N ALA A 94 -13.89 5.79 6.49
CA ALA A 94 -14.88 4.72 6.59
C ALA A 94 -14.33 3.45 7.28
N HIS A 95 -13.01 3.29 7.32
CA HIS A 95 -12.32 2.12 7.87
C HIS A 95 -11.38 2.47 9.02
N GLU A 96 -11.56 3.61 9.68
CA GLU A 96 -10.64 4.06 10.73
C GLU A 96 -10.49 3.07 11.89
N THR A 97 -11.51 2.24 12.15
CA THR A 97 -11.51 1.23 13.20
C THR A 97 -10.55 0.07 12.96
N VAL A 98 -10.16 -0.19 11.71
CA VAL A 98 -9.22 -1.25 11.31
C VAL A 98 -7.83 -0.72 10.93
N ILE A 99 -7.55 0.54 11.25
CA ILE A 99 -6.29 1.22 10.96
C ILE A 99 -5.73 1.80 12.27
N GLU A 100 -4.46 1.56 12.56
CA GLU A 100 -3.80 2.22 13.68
C GLU A 100 -3.76 3.75 13.48
N GLU A 101 -3.94 4.54 14.54
CA GLU A 101 -3.94 6.01 14.43
C GLU A 101 -2.67 6.57 13.76
N SER A 102 -1.51 5.98 14.09
CA SER A 102 -0.22 6.37 13.51
C SER A 102 -0.12 6.06 12.01
N GLU A 103 -0.75 4.97 11.57
CA GLU A 103 -0.81 4.53 10.19
C GLU A 103 -1.81 5.38 9.41
N LEU A 104 -2.99 5.64 9.98
CA LEU A 104 -4.03 6.49 9.42
C LEU A 104 -3.51 7.90 9.11
N ARG A 105 -2.76 8.49 10.04
CA ARG A 105 -2.12 9.80 9.85
C ARG A 105 -1.18 9.81 8.64
N GLN A 106 -0.37 8.77 8.49
CA GLN A 106 0.57 8.64 7.38
C GLN A 106 -0.15 8.33 6.05
N ALA A 107 -1.21 7.53 6.08
CA ALA A 107 -2.02 7.20 4.91
C ALA A 107 -2.75 8.45 4.38
N ARG A 108 -3.34 9.26 5.28
CA ARG A 108 -3.92 10.57 4.93
C ARG A 108 -2.86 11.49 4.32
N HIS A 109 -1.65 11.56 4.88
CA HIS A 109 -0.56 12.35 4.30
C HIS A 109 -0.18 11.86 2.89
N LEU A 110 -0.09 10.54 2.68
CA LEU A 110 0.17 9.97 1.37
C LEU A 110 -0.93 10.31 0.35
N ALA A 111 -2.20 10.23 0.76
CA ALA A 111 -3.35 10.61 -0.08
C ALA A 111 -3.34 12.10 -0.45
N MET A 112 -3.04 12.99 0.50
CA MET A 112 -2.99 14.44 0.27
C MET A 112 -1.83 14.88 -0.63
N THR A 113 -0.73 14.13 -0.61
CA THR A 113 0.47 14.46 -1.37
C THR A 113 0.59 13.71 -2.70
N CYS A 114 -0.31 12.76 -2.99
CA CYS A 114 -0.25 12.00 -4.24
C CYS A 114 -0.69 12.85 -5.45
N HIS A 115 -0.05 12.59 -6.58
CA HIS A 115 -0.42 13.20 -7.84
C HIS A 115 -1.80 12.66 -8.29
N PRO A 116 -2.64 13.45 -8.99
CA PRO A 116 -3.94 13.00 -9.47
C PRO A 116 -3.92 11.66 -10.22
N LEU A 117 -2.91 11.42 -11.06
CA LEU A 117 -2.74 10.16 -11.80
C LEU A 117 -2.50 8.93 -10.90
N GLU A 118 -2.02 9.13 -9.67
CA GLU A 118 -1.79 8.04 -8.72
C GLU A 118 -3.07 7.66 -7.96
N ARG A 119 -4.11 8.49 -7.99
CA ARG A 119 -5.24 8.36 -7.05
C ARG A 119 -6.02 7.06 -7.23
N SER A 120 -6.36 6.68 -8.46
CA SER A 120 -7.07 5.42 -8.72
C SER A 120 -6.25 4.21 -8.29
N TRP A 121 -4.94 4.25 -8.53
CA TRP A 121 -4.02 3.19 -8.15
C TRP A 121 -3.89 3.08 -6.62
N LEU A 122 -3.71 4.21 -5.93
CA LEU A 122 -3.61 4.25 -4.47
C LEU A 122 -4.93 3.85 -3.81
N LEU A 123 -6.07 4.26 -4.38
CA LEU A 123 -7.40 3.90 -3.89
C LEU A 123 -7.65 2.40 -4.02
N ALA A 124 -7.26 1.80 -5.15
CA ALA A 124 -7.34 0.35 -5.34
C ALA A 124 -6.49 -0.41 -4.31
N HIS A 125 -5.27 0.08 -4.03
CA HIS A 125 -4.41 -0.47 -2.99
C HIS A 125 -5.06 -0.38 -1.60
N PHE A 126 -5.56 0.80 -1.20
CA PHE A 126 -6.23 0.98 0.08
C PHE A 126 -7.44 0.05 0.22
N ARG A 127 -8.32 -0.01 -0.78
CA ARG A 127 -9.47 -0.92 -0.77
C ARG A 127 -9.08 -2.38 -0.62
N SER A 128 -8.04 -2.81 -1.34
CA SER A 128 -7.56 -4.20 -1.27
C SER A 128 -7.05 -4.54 0.14
N VAL A 129 -6.24 -3.67 0.73
CA VAL A 129 -5.67 -3.87 2.07
C VAL A 129 -6.75 -3.83 3.15
N LEU A 130 -7.65 -2.84 3.10
CA LEU A 130 -8.71 -2.65 4.09
C LEU A 130 -9.72 -3.80 4.05
N LYS A 131 -10.08 -4.27 2.85
CA LYS A 131 -10.91 -5.48 2.68
C LYS A 131 -10.23 -6.71 3.28
N ALA A 132 -8.93 -6.90 3.02
CA ALA A 132 -8.20 -8.04 3.59
C ALA A 132 -8.12 -7.96 5.13
N ARG A 133 -7.96 -6.76 5.69
CA ARG A 133 -7.98 -6.53 7.14
C ARG A 133 -9.33 -6.86 7.76
N LEU A 134 -10.43 -6.43 7.14
CA LEU A 134 -11.78 -6.75 7.62
C LEU A 134 -12.01 -8.26 7.68
N VAL A 135 -11.67 -9.00 6.62
CA VAL A 135 -11.81 -10.46 6.58
C VAL A 135 -11.03 -11.12 7.71
N VAL A 136 -9.77 -10.73 7.93
CA VAL A 136 -8.96 -11.29 9.03
C VAL A 136 -9.54 -10.97 10.41
N MET A 137 -10.20 -9.82 10.55
CA MET A 137 -10.82 -9.41 11.82
C MET A 137 -12.10 -10.19 12.08
N GLU A 138 -12.91 -10.43 11.06
CA GLU A 138 -14.11 -11.28 11.10
C GLU A 138 -13.73 -12.72 11.45
N GLU A 139 -12.74 -13.30 10.77
CA GLU A 139 -12.23 -14.65 11.06
C GLU A 139 -11.71 -14.81 12.50
N GLN A 140 -11.11 -13.76 13.07
CA GLN A 140 -10.66 -13.76 14.47
C GLN A 140 -11.83 -13.72 15.45
N HIS A 141 -12.86 -12.93 15.15
CA HIS A 141 -14.05 -12.84 15.99
C HIS A 141 -14.80 -14.17 16.06
N GLU A 142 -14.98 -14.85 14.92
CA GLU A 142 -15.61 -16.16 14.85
C GLU A 142 -14.83 -17.21 15.66
N GLN A 143 -13.49 -17.23 15.54
CA GLN A 143 -12.65 -18.14 16.32
C GLN A 143 -12.68 -17.89 17.83
N ASP A 144 -12.77 -16.63 18.23
CA ASP A 144 -12.87 -16.26 19.64
C ASP A 144 -14.24 -16.69 20.20
N GLU A 145 -15.34 -16.48 19.47
CA GLU A 145 -16.69 -16.93 19.87
C GLU A 145 -16.78 -18.45 20.02
N GLU A 146 -16.25 -19.22 19.06
CA GLU A 146 -16.21 -20.69 19.13
C GLU A 146 -15.43 -21.19 20.36
N GLN A 147 -14.30 -20.55 20.70
CA GLN A 147 -13.51 -20.91 21.88
C GLN A 147 -14.24 -20.59 23.20
N TYR A 148 -15.02 -19.50 23.25
CA TYR A 148 -15.84 -19.20 24.42
C TYR A 148 -16.98 -20.18 24.60
N GLU A 149 -17.62 -20.63 23.51
CA GLU A 149 -18.67 -21.65 23.56
C GLU A 149 -18.13 -23.04 23.96
N GLU A 150 -16.93 -23.42 23.53
CA GLU A 150 -16.29 -24.68 23.97
C GLU A 150 -15.82 -24.66 25.43
N ALA A 151 -15.56 -23.49 25.99
CA ALA A 151 -15.07 -23.31 27.37
C ALA A 151 -16.18 -23.07 28.41
N ALA A 152 -17.44 -22.93 27.98
CA ALA A 152 -18.63 -22.68 28.81
C ALA A 152 -19.40 -23.97 29.14
#